data_AF-A0A4V6WMP8-F1
#
_entry.id   AF-A0A4V6WMP8-F1
#
_cell.length_a   1.000
_cell.length_b   1.000
_cell.length_c   1.000
_cell.angle_alpha   90.00
_cell.angle_beta   90.00
_cell.angle_gamma   90.00
#
_symmetry.space_group_name_H-M   'P 1'
#
loop_
_entity.id
_entity.type
_entity.pdbx_description
1 polymer ?
#
loop_
_entity_poly.entity_id
_entity_poly.type
_entity_poly.pdbx_seq_one_letter_code
_entity_poly.pdbx_strand_id
1 'polypeptide(L)' 'MEITSVEQNAVFMFLNLSYAVISLFVSVIALVIIDKFVFRRIDFIEEIKRGNLAVAIFQSTILLFVGFVVSSAMS' A
#
# COMPACT_ATOMS: atom_id res chain seq x y z
N MET A 1 -18.74 -23.49 -20.52
CA MET A 1 -17.87 -23.85 -19.39
C MET A 1 -16.51 -24.18 -19.98
N GLU A 2 -15.49 -23.46 -19.52
CA GLU A 2 -14.04 -23.69 -19.72
C GLU A 2 -13.53 -23.86 -21.16
N ILE A 3 -13.15 -22.75 -21.78
CA ILE A 3 -11.93 -22.71 -22.58
C ILE A 3 -11.24 -21.35 -22.32
N THR A 4 -10.85 -21.05 -21.07
CA THR A 4 -9.68 -20.16 -20.94
C THR A 4 -8.48 -21.05 -21.17
N SER A 5 -7.78 -20.86 -22.29
CA SER A 5 -6.57 -21.63 -22.55
C SER A 5 -5.57 -21.38 -21.41
N VAL A 6 -4.67 -22.33 -21.16
CA VAL A 6 -3.59 -22.16 -20.16
C VAL A 6 -2.82 -20.85 -20.41
N GLU A 7 -2.65 -20.48 -21.67
CA GLU A 7 -2.04 -19.20 -22.07
C GLU A 7 -2.86 -17.99 -21.60
N GLN A 8 -4.19 -18.00 -21.75
CA GLN A 8 -5.05 -16.92 -21.29
C GLN A 8 -4.98 -16.78 -19.76
N ASN A 9 -5.01 -17.88 -19.02
CA ASN A 9 -4.86 -17.84 -17.56
C ASN A 9 -3.47 -17.31 -17.16
N ALA A 10 -2.41 -17.72 -17.84
CA ALA A 10 -1.06 -17.22 -17.60
C ALA A 10 -0.94 -15.70 -17.87
N VAL A 11 -1.56 -15.21 -18.96
CA VAL A 11 -1.62 -13.78 -19.27
C VAL A 11 -2.40 -13.01 -18.20
N PHE A 12 -3.55 -13.53 -17.74
CA PHE A 12 -4.30 -12.91 -16.65
C PHE A 12 -3.52 -12.87 -15.34
N MET A 13 -2.83 -13.95 -14.97
CA MET A 13 -1.98 -13.97 -13.77
C MET A 13 -0.84 -12.96 -13.88
N PHE A 14 -0.22 -12.85 -15.06
CA PHE A 14 0.85 -11.87 -15.31
C PHE A 14 0.35 -10.42 -15.23
N LEU A 15 -0.82 -10.13 -15.81
CA LEU A 15 -1.45 -8.82 -15.73
C LEU A 15 -1.81 -8.45 -14.29
N ASN A 16 -2.41 -9.38 -13.53
CA ASN A 16 -2.74 -9.16 -12.12
C ASN A 16 -1.49 -8.93 -11.27
N LEU A 17 -0.41 -9.70 -11.51
CA LEU A 17 0.86 -9.51 -10.82
C LEU A 17 1.48 -8.14 -11.16
N SER A 18 1.44 -7.74 -12.42
CA SER A 18 1.92 -6.43 -12.87
C SER A 18 1.13 -5.29 -12.23
N TYR A 19 -0.19 -5.41 -12.19
CA TYR A 19 -1.09 -4.47 -11.51
C TYR A 19 -0.79 -4.39 -10.02
N ALA A 20 -0.57 -5.52 -9.35
CA ALA A 20 -0.22 -5.58 -7.94
C ALA A 20 1.08 -4.80 -7.65
N VAL A 21 2.12 -5.03 -8.46
CA VAL A 21 3.41 -4.33 -8.33
C VAL A 21 3.23 -2.83 -8.54
N ILE A 22 2.55 -2.41 -9.61
CA ILE A 22 2.32 -0.99 -9.90
C ILE A 22 1.51 -0.33 -8.77
N SER A 23 0.45 -0.99 -8.31
CA SER A 23 -0.39 -0.50 -7.21
C SER A 23 0.40 -0.32 -5.92
N LEU A 24 1.31 -1.26 -5.60
CA LEU A 24 2.22 -1.14 -4.47
C LEU A 24 3.11 0.10 -4.59
N PHE A 25 3.72 0.32 -5.75
CA PHE A 25 4.55 1.51 -6.00
C PHE A 25 3.77 2.82 -5.84
N VAL A 26 2.58 2.90 -6.46
CA VAL A 26 1.71 4.09 -6.35
C VAL A 26 1.31 4.34 -4.91
N SER A 27 1.00 3.28 -4.16
CA SER A 27 0.61 3.37 -2.75
C SER A 27 1.74 3.85 -1.85
N VAL A 28 2.97 3.37 -2.07
CA VAL A 28 4.17 3.86 -1.37
C VAL A 28 4.42 5.33 -1.71
N ILE A 29 4.27 5.74 -2.97
CA ILE A 29 4.41 7.15 -3.37
C ILE A 29 3.35 8.01 -2.68
N ALA A 30 2.09 7.59 -2.66
CA ALA A 30 1.01 8.30 -1.99
C ALA A 30 1.28 8.46 -0.48
N LEU A 31 1.77 7.40 0.17
CA LEU A 31 2.24 7.42 1.56
C LEU A 31 3.32 8.48 1.79
N VAL A 32 4.39 8.44 0.98
CA VAL A 32 5.50 9.39 1.09
C VAL A 32 5.04 10.82 0.87
N ILE A 33 4.09 11.03 -0.05
CA ILE A 33 3.48 12.35 -0.28
C ILE A 33 2.69 12.78 0.95
N ILE A 34 1.83 11.93 1.51
CA ILE A 34 1.04 12.22 2.71
C ILE A 34 1.97 12.57 3.88
N ASP A 35 3.00 11.76 4.15
CA ASP A 35 3.98 12.03 5.20
C ASP A 35 4.68 13.38 5.00
N LYS A 36 5.13 13.69 3.76
CA LYS A 36 5.84 14.94 3.47
C LYS A 36 4.97 16.18 3.37
N PHE A 37 3.71 16.07 2.97
CA PHE A 37 2.82 17.23 2.79
C PHE A 37 1.94 17.49 4.01
N VAL A 38 1.41 16.43 4.61
CA VAL A 38 0.47 16.52 5.73
C VAL A 38 1.23 16.62 7.06
N PHE A 39 2.34 15.91 7.22
CA PHE A 39 3.04 15.78 8.50
C PHE A 39 4.44 16.42 8.52
N ARG A 40 4.57 17.61 7.92
CA ARG A 40 5.85 18.34 7.80
C ARG A 40 6.63 18.63 9.09
N ARG A 41 6.00 18.52 10.26
CA ARG A 41 6.59 18.91 11.55
C ARG A 41 6.78 17.74 12.54
N ILE A 42 6.41 16.53 12.16
CA ILE A 42 6.48 15.37 13.06
C ILE A 42 7.43 14.34 12.45
N ASP A 43 8.50 14.00 13.19
CA ASP A 43 9.29 12.81 12.88
C ASP A 43 8.66 11.61 13.58
N PHE A 44 7.90 10.82 12.80
CA PHE A 44 7.21 9.64 13.31
C PHE A 44 8.16 8.60 13.91
N ILE A 45 9.35 8.41 13.31
CA ILE A 45 10.30 7.41 13.79
C ILE A 45 10.89 7.84 15.12
N GLU A 46 11.24 9.12 15.25
CA GLU A 46 11.78 9.65 16.51
C GLU A 46 10.72 9.65 17.62
N GLU A 47 9.49 10.07 17.34
CA GLU A 47 8.39 10.05 18.31
C GLU A 47 8.02 8.63 18.76
N ILE A 48 8.03 7.65 17.85
CA ILE A 48 7.83 6.24 18.21
C ILE A 48 8.97 5.75 19.11
N LYS A 49 10.23 6.09 18.81
CA LYS A 49 11.38 5.75 19.67
C LYS A 49 11.32 6.41 21.05
N ARG A 50 10.74 7.61 21.15
CA ARG A 50 10.47 8.31 22.42
C ARG A 50 9.32 7.70 23.21
N GLY A 51 8.65 6.67 22.68
CA GLY A 51 7.56 5.96 23.36
C GLY A 51 6.19 6.60 23.15
N ASN A 52 6.03 7.47 22.15
CA ASN A 52 4.75 8.11 21.86
C ASN A 52 3.76 7.10 21.22
N LEU A 53 2.93 6.50 22.07
CA LEU A 53 1.94 5.50 21.67
C LEU A 53 0.91 6.05 20.66
N ALA A 54 0.51 7.32 20.78
CA ALA A 54 -0.46 7.91 19.87
C ALA A 54 0.07 7.96 18.44
N VAL A 55 1.34 8.34 18.27
CA VAL A 55 2.03 8.37 16.98
C VAL A 55 2.20 6.97 16.40
N ALA A 56 2.50 5.97 17.23
CA ALA A 56 2.61 4.57 16.79
C ALA A 56 1.28 4.01 16.27
N ILE A 57 0.18 4.27 16.99
CA ILE A 57 -1.18 3.85 16.58
C ILE A 57 -1.60 4.57 15.30
N PHE A 58 -1.28 5.87 15.19
CA PHE A 58 -1.58 6.63 14.00
C PHE A 58 -0.85 6.06 12.76
N GLN A 59 0.46 5.81 12.89
CA GLN A 59 1.26 5.27 11.80
C GLN A 59 0.82 3.86 11.38
N SER A 60 0.46 3.00 12.34
CA SER A 60 -0.05 1.66 12.03
C SER A 60 -1.39 1.71 11.30
N THR A 61 -2.26 2.67 11.65
CA THR A 61 -3.55 2.87 10.98
C THR A 61 -3.36 3.32 9.53
N ILE A 62 -2.43 4.22 9.25
CA ILE A 62 -2.10 4.63 7.88
C ILE A 62 -1.62 3.42 7.06
N LEU A 63 -0.71 2.62 7.61
CA LEU A 63 -0.21 1.39 6.97
C LEU A 63 -1.34 0.39 6.65
N LEU A 64 -2.28 0.21 7.58
CA LEU A 64 -3.46 -0.63 7.36
C LEU A 64 -4.35 -0.11 6.24
N PHE A 65 -4.64 1.20 6.22
CA PHE A 65 -5.44 1.82 5.15
C PHE A 65 -4.78 1.66 3.78
N VAL A 66 -3.46 1.76 3.71
CA VAL A 66 -2.70 1.53 2.49
C VAL A 66 -2.86 0.10 2.01
N GLY A 67 -2.73 -0.88 2.91
CA GLY A 67 -3.00 -2.29 2.60
C GLY A 67 -4.42 -2.52 2.08
N PHE A 68 -5.41 -1.85 2.68
CA PHE A 68 -6.81 -1.90 2.22
C PHE A 68 -6.99 -1.33 0.82
N VAL A 69 -6.41 -0.17 0.52
CA VAL A 69 -6.51 0.45 -0.80
C VAL A 69 -5.89 -0.48 -1.86
N VAL A 70 -4.71 -1.03 -1.60
CA VAL A 70 -4.05 -1.99 -2.51
C VAL A 70 -4.94 -3.24 -2.72
N SER A 71 -5.46 -3.82 -1.65
CA SER A 71 -6.34 -4.99 -1.71
C SER A 71 -7.62 -4.70 -2.53
N SER A 72 -8.24 -3.53 -2.29
CA SER A 72 -9.44 -3.10 -3.00
C SER A 72 -9.20 -2.85 -4.49
N ALA A 73 -7.99 -2.44 -4.87
CA ALA A 73 -7.63 -2.22 -6.27
C ALA A 73 -7.35 -3.53 -7.04
N MET A 74 -7.09 -4.63 -6.33
CA MET A 74 -6.81 -5.95 -6.90
C MET A 74 -8.03 -6.89 -6.90
N SER A 75 -9.10 -6.51 -6.20
CA SER A 75 -10.36 -7.27 -6.08
C SER A 75 -11.32 -6.92 -7.21
#